data_AF-A0A848SZN1-F1
#
_entry.id   AF-A0A848SZN1-F1
#
_cell.length_a   1.000
_cell.length_b   1.000
_cell.length_c   1.000
_cell.angle_alpha   90.00
_cell.angle_beta   90.00
_cell.angle_gamma   90.00
#
_symmetry.space_group_name_H-M   'P 1'
#
loop_
_entity.id
_entity.type
_entity.pdbx_description
1 polymer ?
#
loop_
_entity_poly.entity_id
_entity_poly.type
_entity_poly.pdbx_seq_one_letter_code
_entity_poly.pdbx_strand_id
1 'polypeptide(L)'
;MKKMKLFIGLGIAALAGFLIIAADHIDAPAVTGGSADITDFYAFQGESTDNIVFVANLKGLMSPSETANADFDENVLIEFNIDNDGDYIEDLVIQAIPKDGKMYFFGPFMPTSTGLSSQVANIVIPGVVDITPYGSAAIVEEKEGMMYFAGPRDDPFFFDFARYSEIIAGNASSFDNPGSDTFAGTNVLSIVVEVPKDQIGGTGVINTWVESKVKV
;
A
#
# COMPACT_ATOMS: atom_id res chain seq x y z
N MET A 1 41.76 5.33 -28.10
CA MET A 1 40.81 6.26 -27.42
C MET A 1 39.35 5.81 -27.49
N LYS A 2 38.79 5.41 -28.64
CA LYS A 2 37.37 4.96 -28.74
C LYS A 2 37.04 3.73 -27.87
N LYS A 3 37.91 2.72 -27.85
CA LYS A 3 37.70 1.50 -27.03
C LYS A 3 37.70 1.77 -25.52
N MET A 4 38.53 2.72 -25.05
CA MET A 4 38.59 3.08 -23.63
C MET A 4 37.33 3.79 -23.14
N LYS A 5 36.74 4.67 -23.97
CA LYS A 5 35.43 5.28 -23.68
C LYS A 5 34.31 4.23 -23.62
N LEU A 6 34.38 3.20 -24.46
CA LEU A 6 33.41 2.10 -24.47
C LEU A 6 33.49 1.24 -23.20
N PHE A 7 34.69 0.89 -22.75
CA PHE A 7 34.87 0.12 -21.51
C PHE A 7 34.47 0.91 -20.26
N ILE A 8 34.75 2.21 -20.22
CA ILE A 8 34.28 3.09 -19.13
C ILE A 8 32.75 3.20 -19.15
N GLY A 9 32.14 3.37 -20.33
CA GLY A 9 30.69 3.42 -20.47
C GLY A 9 29.99 2.12 -20.02
N LEU A 10 30.51 0.96 -20.42
CA LEU A 10 30.01 -0.35 -19.97
C LEU A 10 30.22 -0.56 -18.47
N GLY A 11 31.35 -0.10 -17.91
CA GLY A 11 31.61 -0.15 -16.48
C GLY A 11 30.62 0.70 -15.68
N ILE A 12 30.31 1.92 -16.14
CA ILE A 12 29.33 2.80 -15.51
C ILE A 12 27.92 2.20 -15.61
N ALA A 13 27.54 1.64 -16.76
CA ALA A 13 26.23 1.00 -16.94
C ALA A 13 26.07 -0.26 -16.06
N ALA A 14 27.11 -1.07 -15.92
CA ALA A 14 27.11 -2.22 -15.02
C ALA A 14 27.05 -1.80 -13.53
N LEU A 15 27.75 -0.73 -13.15
CA LEU A 15 27.66 -0.16 -11.81
C LEU A 15 26.26 0.42 -11.53
N ALA A 16 25.68 1.12 -12.50
CA ALA A 16 24.32 1.65 -12.41
C ALA A 16 23.29 0.52 -12.28
N GLY A 17 23.42 -0.57 -13.05
CA GLY A 17 22.54 -1.74 -12.95
C GLY A 17 22.59 -2.43 -11.58
N PHE A 18 23.74 -2.41 -10.89
CA PHE A 18 23.86 -2.91 -9.51
C PHE A 18 23.26 -1.97 -8.45
N LEU A 19 23.07 -0.69 -8.80
CA LEU A 19 22.50 0.33 -7.91
C LEU A 19 20.99 0.53 -8.14
N ILE A 20 20.41 -0.06 -9.18
CA ILE A 20 18.97 -0.07 -9.42
C ILE A 20 18.39 -1.24 -8.64
N ILE A 21 18.13 -0.98 -7.37
CA ILE A 21 17.34 -1.84 -6.51
C ILE A 21 15.88 -1.39 -6.69
N ALA A 22 15.07 -2.22 -7.34
CA ALA A 22 13.65 -1.97 -7.54
C ALA A 22 12.84 -2.88 -6.61
N ALA A 23 11.75 -2.35 -6.07
CA ALA A 23 10.73 -3.19 -5.44
C ALA A 23 10.10 -4.10 -6.48
N ASP A 24 9.77 -5.30 -6.05
CA ASP A 24 8.84 -6.17 -6.77
C ASP A 24 7.55 -6.31 -5.96
N HIS A 25 6.63 -7.12 -6.46
CA HIS A 25 5.33 -7.36 -5.84
C HIS A 25 5.45 -8.06 -4.47
N ILE A 26 6.55 -8.76 -4.23
CA ILE A 26 6.74 -9.54 -3.00
C ILE A 26 7.26 -8.62 -1.90
N ASP A 27 8.27 -7.80 -2.22
CA ASP A 27 8.99 -7.04 -1.20
C ASP A 27 9.57 -5.71 -1.68
N ALA A 28 9.47 -4.67 -0.84
CA ALA A 28 10.29 -3.49 -0.98
C ALA A 28 11.72 -3.79 -0.44
N PRO A 29 12.81 -3.60 -1.22
CA PRO A 29 14.11 -4.19 -0.90
C PRO A 29 14.80 -3.66 0.37
N ALA A 30 14.30 -2.54 0.90
CA ALA A 30 14.78 -1.96 2.15
C ALA A 30 14.06 -2.50 3.39
N VAL A 31 12.87 -3.09 3.23
CA VAL A 31 11.98 -3.50 4.33
C VAL A 31 11.37 -4.90 4.14
N THR A 32 11.84 -5.66 3.15
CA THR A 32 11.45 -7.05 2.79
C THR A 32 10.99 -7.89 3.98
N GLY A 33 9.74 -8.33 3.94
CA GLY A 33 9.10 -9.17 4.97
C GLY A 33 8.93 -8.49 6.34
N GLY A 34 9.20 -7.19 6.43
CA GLY A 34 9.16 -6.38 7.63
C GLY A 34 7.78 -5.76 7.92
N SER A 35 7.66 -5.06 9.04
CA SER A 35 6.41 -4.42 9.47
C SER A 35 6.01 -3.19 8.66
N ALA A 36 6.96 -2.60 7.91
CA ALA A 36 6.73 -1.46 7.04
C ALA A 36 6.65 -1.86 5.56
N ASP A 37 6.68 -3.15 5.23
CA ASP A 37 6.70 -3.59 3.84
C ASP A 37 5.31 -3.48 3.21
N ILE A 38 5.17 -2.57 2.25
CA ILE A 38 3.95 -2.37 1.49
C ILE A 38 3.96 -3.37 0.34
N THR A 39 2.91 -4.20 0.26
CA THR A 39 2.74 -5.11 -0.88
C THR A 39 2.03 -4.39 -2.01
N ASP A 40 0.90 -3.76 -1.69
CA ASP A 40 -0.03 -3.22 -2.66
C ASP A 40 -0.70 -1.95 -2.17
N PHE A 41 -1.01 -1.09 -3.13
CA PHE A 41 -1.83 0.09 -2.95
C PHE A 41 -2.99 0.06 -3.95
N TYR A 42 -4.20 0.27 -3.46
CA TYR A 42 -5.40 0.37 -4.28
C TYR A 42 -6.07 1.73 -4.06
N ALA A 43 -6.53 2.32 -5.16
CA ALA A 43 -7.35 3.51 -5.17
C ALA A 43 -8.52 3.29 -6.14
N PHE A 44 -9.75 3.31 -5.64
CA PHE A 44 -10.94 3.05 -6.47
C PHE A 44 -12.17 3.77 -5.93
N GLN A 45 -13.16 3.99 -6.79
CA GLN A 45 -14.43 4.58 -6.38
C GLN A 45 -15.17 3.66 -5.40
N GLY A 46 -15.66 4.21 -4.30
CA GLY A 46 -16.47 3.46 -3.33
C GLY A 46 -17.84 3.04 -3.87
N GLU A 47 -18.60 2.32 -3.05
CA GLU A 47 -20.01 2.03 -3.34
C GLU A 47 -20.81 3.34 -3.45
N SER A 48 -20.55 4.27 -2.53
CA SER A 48 -20.92 5.67 -2.72
C SER A 48 -20.04 6.28 -3.81
N THR A 49 -20.66 6.71 -4.91
CA THR A 49 -19.93 7.33 -6.02
C THR A 49 -19.33 8.68 -5.66
N ASP A 50 -19.72 9.26 -4.54
CA ASP A 50 -19.17 10.51 -4.02
C ASP A 50 -17.91 10.30 -3.18
N ASN A 51 -17.52 9.03 -2.96
CA ASN A 51 -16.37 8.65 -2.17
C ASN A 51 -15.30 7.94 -3.02
N ILE A 52 -14.07 7.98 -2.52
CA ILE A 52 -12.96 7.16 -3.01
C ILE A 52 -12.42 6.32 -1.85
N VAL A 53 -11.97 5.11 -2.16
CA VAL A 53 -11.38 4.18 -1.21
C VAL A 53 -9.88 4.10 -1.50
N PHE A 54 -9.09 4.24 -0.44
CA PHE A 54 -7.67 3.94 -0.43
C PHE A 54 -7.41 2.71 0.43
N VAL A 55 -6.59 1.79 -0.08
CA VAL A 55 -6.19 0.57 0.62
C VAL A 55 -4.67 0.46 0.57
N ALA A 56 -4.04 0.31 1.71
CA ALA A 56 -2.64 -0.07 1.83
C ALA A 56 -2.55 -1.45 2.47
N ASN A 57 -1.90 -2.38 1.77
CA ASN A 57 -1.61 -3.71 2.30
C ASN A 57 -0.15 -3.77 2.75
N LEU A 58 0.06 -4.37 3.92
CA LEU A 58 1.37 -4.63 4.51
C LEU A 58 1.54 -6.12 4.77
N LYS A 59 2.80 -6.58 4.82
CA LYS A 59 3.18 -7.98 5.11
C LYS A 59 2.40 -8.98 4.25
N GLY A 60 2.91 -9.22 3.04
CA GLY A 60 2.30 -10.11 2.07
C GLY A 60 2.42 -11.59 2.41
N LEU A 61 1.61 -12.40 1.71
CA LEU A 61 1.75 -13.84 1.64
C LEU A 61 1.71 -14.57 3.00
N MET A 62 1.04 -14.00 4.00
CA MET A 62 0.97 -14.60 5.33
C MET A 62 0.10 -15.85 5.34
N SER A 63 0.66 -16.97 5.79
CA SER A 63 -0.12 -18.18 6.06
C SER A 63 -1.15 -17.95 7.19
N PRO A 64 -2.19 -18.79 7.32
CA PRO A 64 -3.14 -18.70 8.44
C PRO A 64 -2.47 -18.70 9.83
N SER A 65 -1.35 -19.42 9.99
CA SER A 65 -0.61 -19.46 11.25
C SER A 65 0.17 -18.18 11.53
N GLU A 66 0.73 -17.55 10.50
CA GLU A 66 1.40 -16.25 10.62
C GLU A 66 0.39 -15.14 10.89
N THR A 67 -0.74 -15.18 10.17
CA THR A 67 -1.84 -14.22 10.30
C THR A 67 -2.40 -14.17 11.73
N ALA A 68 -2.51 -15.32 12.39
CA ALA A 68 -2.98 -15.41 13.78
C ALA A 68 -2.06 -14.69 14.80
N ASN A 69 -0.81 -14.40 14.43
CA ASN A 69 0.17 -13.70 15.25
C ASN A 69 0.61 -12.36 14.62
N ALA A 70 -0.05 -11.94 13.53
CA ALA A 70 0.31 -10.74 12.81
C ALA A 70 -0.26 -9.51 13.52
N ASP A 71 0.59 -8.49 13.67
CA ASP A 71 0.23 -7.19 14.21
C ASP A 71 0.86 -6.08 13.37
N PHE A 72 0.21 -4.92 13.40
CA PHE A 72 0.76 -3.66 12.93
C PHE A 72 1.78 -3.14 13.95
N ASP A 73 2.92 -2.65 13.48
CA ASP A 73 3.97 -2.10 14.34
C ASP A 73 3.65 -0.64 14.73
N GLU A 74 3.58 -0.36 16.04
CA GLU A 74 3.29 0.97 16.59
C GLU A 74 4.33 2.04 16.22
N ASN A 75 5.46 1.66 15.65
CA ASN A 75 6.48 2.59 15.15
C ASN A 75 6.40 2.83 13.64
N VAL A 76 5.42 2.25 12.94
CA VAL A 76 5.22 2.42 11.51
C VAL A 76 4.00 3.29 11.26
N LEU A 77 4.24 4.47 10.69
CA LEU A 77 3.22 5.35 10.16
C LEU A 77 2.94 4.97 8.71
N ILE A 78 1.68 4.75 8.35
CA ILE A 78 1.25 4.65 6.96
C ILE A 78 0.67 6.00 6.55
N GLU A 79 1.09 6.52 5.41
CA GLU A 79 0.66 7.81 4.92
C GLU A 79 0.17 7.68 3.48
N PHE A 80 -1.11 7.93 3.26
CA PHE A 80 -1.72 8.09 1.95
C PHE A 80 -1.51 9.53 1.50
N ASN A 81 -0.76 9.70 0.42
CA ASN A 81 -0.42 10.99 -0.15
C ASN A 81 -1.34 11.30 -1.33
N ILE A 82 -1.82 12.53 -1.40
CA ILE A 82 -2.78 12.99 -2.38
C ILE A 82 -2.25 14.28 -3.00
N ASP A 83 -2.02 14.25 -4.31
CA ASP A 83 -1.70 15.39 -5.16
C ASP A 83 -2.96 15.72 -6.00
N ASN A 84 -3.49 16.92 -5.81
CA ASN A 84 -4.69 17.41 -6.47
C ASN A 84 -4.44 18.54 -7.48
N ASP A 85 -3.19 18.96 -7.68
CA ASP A 85 -2.82 20.01 -8.63
C ASP A 85 -1.90 19.54 -9.78
N GLY A 86 -1.33 18.34 -9.65
CA GLY A 86 -0.54 17.64 -10.66
C GLY A 86 0.94 17.96 -10.66
N ASP A 87 1.49 18.55 -9.58
CA ASP A 87 2.91 18.86 -9.45
C ASP A 87 3.77 17.68 -8.93
N TYR A 88 3.13 16.56 -8.58
CA TYR A 88 3.74 15.36 -7.98
C TYR A 88 4.35 15.58 -6.59
N ILE A 89 3.79 16.53 -5.83
CA ILE A 89 4.05 16.79 -4.43
C ILE A 89 2.72 16.62 -3.68
N GLU A 90 2.73 16.03 -2.50
CA GLU A 90 1.50 15.81 -1.74
C GLU A 90 0.90 17.15 -1.23
N ASP A 91 -0.34 17.41 -1.62
CA ASP A 91 -1.14 18.54 -1.14
C ASP A 91 -1.86 18.20 0.16
N LEU A 92 -2.31 16.94 0.25
CA LEU A 92 -3.06 16.40 1.38
C LEU A 92 -2.51 15.03 1.74
N VAL A 93 -2.55 14.72 3.04
CA VAL A 93 -2.22 13.40 3.56
C VAL A 93 -3.34 12.85 4.43
N ILE A 94 -3.51 11.53 4.39
CA ILE A 94 -4.23 10.76 5.39
C ILE A 94 -3.23 9.83 6.06
N GLN A 95 -3.05 10.00 7.36
CA GLN A 95 -2.13 9.20 8.17
C GLN A 95 -2.90 8.09 8.88
N ALA A 96 -2.33 6.89 8.95
CA ALA A 96 -2.82 5.77 9.73
C ALA A 96 -1.69 5.24 10.62
N ILE A 97 -1.89 5.23 11.94
CA ILE A 97 -0.89 4.73 12.90
C ILE A 97 -1.55 3.84 13.96
N PRO A 98 -1.03 2.62 14.19
CA PRO A 98 -1.58 1.70 15.18
C PRO A 98 -1.12 2.10 16.59
N LYS A 99 -2.03 1.97 17.56
CA LYS A 99 -1.73 2.13 18.98
C LYS A 99 -2.72 1.38 19.85
N ASP A 100 -2.22 0.55 20.76
CA ASP A 100 -3.00 -0.18 21.77
C ASP A 100 -4.20 -0.96 21.18
N GLY A 101 -3.96 -1.68 20.08
CA GLY A 101 -4.97 -2.51 19.40
C GLY A 101 -5.99 -1.75 18.55
N LYS A 102 -5.78 -0.44 18.34
CA LYS A 102 -6.61 0.41 17.49
C LYS A 102 -5.77 1.01 16.37
N MET A 103 -6.40 1.31 15.24
CA MET A 103 -5.82 2.13 14.18
C MET A 103 -6.37 3.55 14.27
N TYR A 104 -5.48 4.54 14.32
CA TYR A 104 -5.82 5.95 14.37
C TYR A 104 -5.59 6.57 13.00
N PHE A 105 -6.63 7.19 12.45
CA PHE A 105 -6.59 7.87 11.17
C PHE A 105 -6.63 9.39 11.36
N PHE A 106 -5.71 10.12 10.75
CA PHE A 106 -5.68 11.58 10.76
C PHE A 106 -5.78 12.12 9.34
N GLY A 107 -6.68 13.06 9.12
CA GLY A 107 -6.85 13.73 7.83
C GLY A 107 -8.14 13.37 7.09
N PRO A 108 -8.28 13.86 5.86
CA PRO A 108 -7.26 14.56 5.06
C PRO A 108 -6.81 15.90 5.65
N PHE A 109 -5.52 16.23 5.58
CA PHE A 109 -5.01 17.56 5.95
C PHE A 109 -3.75 17.93 5.14
N MET A 110 -3.45 19.22 5.03
CA MET A 110 -2.23 19.69 4.38
C MET A 110 -1.01 19.43 5.28
N PRO A 111 -0.02 18.65 4.84
CA PRO A 111 1.13 18.30 5.67
C PRO A 111 2.04 19.52 5.93
N THR A 112 2.74 19.52 7.07
CA THR A 112 3.70 20.60 7.40
C THR A 112 5.04 20.46 6.68
N SER A 113 5.30 19.29 6.11
CA SER A 113 6.50 18.94 5.36
C SER A 113 6.16 17.80 4.41
N THR A 114 6.75 17.83 3.21
CA THR A 114 6.54 16.80 2.20
C THR A 114 7.75 15.89 2.01
N GLY A 115 7.55 14.75 1.38
CA GLY A 115 8.55 13.73 1.05
C GLY A 115 8.79 12.72 2.17
N LEU A 116 10.03 12.21 2.23
CA LEU A 116 10.40 10.99 2.98
C LEU A 116 10.29 11.07 4.51
N SER A 117 9.93 12.23 5.08
CA SER A 117 9.82 12.43 6.52
C SER A 117 8.48 13.06 6.85
N SER A 118 7.83 12.54 7.89
CA SER A 118 6.53 13.03 8.35
C SER A 118 6.50 13.08 9.87
N GLN A 119 5.53 13.80 10.41
CA GLN A 119 5.19 13.83 11.82
C GLN A 119 3.73 13.43 11.97
N VAL A 120 3.46 12.55 12.94
CA VAL A 120 2.10 12.17 13.28
C VAL A 120 1.33 13.43 13.70
N ALA A 121 0.18 13.64 13.08
CA ALA A 121 -0.66 14.79 13.34
C ALA A 121 -1.07 14.85 14.83
N ASN A 122 -0.98 16.05 15.41
CA ASN A 122 -1.38 16.34 16.79
C ASN A 122 -2.53 17.36 16.89
N ILE A 123 -2.94 17.94 15.76
CA ILE A 123 -3.97 18.99 15.68
C ILE A 123 -5.32 18.49 15.14
N VAL A 124 -5.38 17.28 14.59
CA VAL A 124 -6.59 16.70 14.01
C VAL A 124 -7.17 15.68 14.99
N ILE A 125 -8.49 15.71 15.21
CA ILE A 125 -9.16 14.68 16.00
C ILE A 125 -9.22 13.41 15.14
N PRO A 126 -8.58 12.30 15.54
CA PRO A 126 -8.49 11.13 14.68
C PRO A 126 -9.84 10.43 14.51
N GLY A 127 -10.03 9.79 13.35
CA GLY A 127 -10.89 8.61 13.23
C GLY A 127 -10.22 7.44 13.93
N VAL A 128 -10.98 6.56 14.57
CA VAL A 128 -10.42 5.45 15.35
C VAL A 128 -11.25 4.20 15.10
N VAL A 129 -10.58 3.10 14.79
CA VAL A 129 -11.21 1.77 14.61
C VAL A 129 -10.42 0.72 15.37
N ASP A 130 -11.10 -0.27 15.92
CA ASP A 130 -10.43 -1.45 16.47
C ASP A 130 -9.74 -2.23 15.34
N ILE A 131 -8.49 -2.64 15.57
CA ILE A 131 -7.83 -3.54 14.64
C ILE A 131 -8.57 -4.88 14.70
N THR A 132 -9.17 -5.26 13.58
CA THR A 132 -10.02 -6.45 13.48
C THR A 132 -9.19 -7.70 13.74
N PRO A 133 -9.55 -8.54 14.72
CA PRO A 133 -8.87 -9.80 14.97
C PRO A 133 -8.97 -10.79 13.79
N TYR A 134 -7.96 -11.66 13.64
CA TYR A 134 -8.02 -12.71 12.63
C TYR A 134 -9.20 -13.67 12.88
N GLY A 135 -9.94 -13.98 11.82
CA GLY A 135 -11.11 -14.86 11.86
C GLY A 135 -12.40 -14.23 12.43
N SER A 136 -12.39 -12.94 12.76
CA SER A 136 -13.62 -12.22 13.14
C SER A 136 -14.27 -11.51 11.96
N ALA A 137 -15.53 -11.09 12.14
CA ALA A 137 -16.16 -10.15 11.22
C ALA A 137 -15.40 -8.82 11.18
N ALA A 138 -15.53 -8.09 10.07
CA ALA A 138 -14.96 -6.75 9.92
C ALA A 138 -15.49 -5.78 10.98
N ILE A 139 -14.57 -5.07 11.63
CA ILE A 139 -14.91 -3.90 12.44
C ILE A 139 -14.64 -2.67 11.58
N VAL A 140 -15.71 -1.92 11.29
CA VAL A 140 -15.67 -0.70 10.48
C VAL A 140 -16.25 0.42 11.32
N GLU A 141 -15.59 1.56 11.32
CA GLU A 141 -16.05 2.76 12.01
C GLU A 141 -16.25 3.89 11.02
N GLU A 142 -17.23 4.75 11.28
CA GLU A 142 -17.52 5.92 10.46
C GLU A 142 -17.40 7.18 11.31
N LYS A 143 -16.74 8.20 10.76
CA LYS A 143 -16.65 9.52 11.36
C LYS A 143 -16.58 10.58 10.27
N GLU A 144 -17.41 11.61 10.38
CA GLU A 144 -17.39 12.77 9.47
C GLU A 144 -17.46 12.38 7.98
N GLY A 145 -18.23 11.33 7.67
CA GLY A 145 -18.44 10.80 6.30
C GLY A 145 -17.29 9.93 5.78
N MET A 146 -16.22 9.75 6.56
CA MET A 146 -15.15 8.80 6.27
C MET A 146 -15.43 7.47 6.95
N MET A 147 -15.04 6.37 6.30
CA MET A 147 -15.06 5.03 6.89
C MET A 147 -13.67 4.46 7.03
N TYR A 148 -13.44 3.70 8.10
CA TYR A 148 -12.13 3.17 8.45
C TYR A 148 -12.20 1.68 8.74
N PHE A 149 -11.18 0.96 8.28
CA PHE A 149 -10.95 -0.43 8.63
C PHE A 149 -9.45 -0.70 8.75
N ALA A 150 -9.08 -1.56 9.70
CA ALA A 150 -7.74 -2.11 9.80
C ALA A 150 -7.79 -3.55 10.29
N GLY A 151 -6.98 -4.44 9.73
CA GLY A 151 -6.81 -5.81 10.21
C GLY A 151 -6.43 -6.80 9.11
N PRO A 152 -6.25 -8.08 9.45
CA PRO A 152 -5.88 -9.10 8.48
C PRO A 152 -7.00 -9.39 7.48
N ARG A 153 -6.65 -9.50 6.20
CA ARG A 153 -7.58 -9.88 5.12
C ARG A 153 -6.92 -10.88 4.18
N ASP A 154 -7.74 -11.67 3.52
CA ASP A 154 -7.30 -12.48 2.39
C ASP A 154 -6.66 -11.55 1.35
N ASP A 155 -5.56 -11.96 0.75
CA ASP A 155 -4.82 -11.12 -0.19
C ASP A 155 -5.70 -10.84 -1.43
N PRO A 156 -6.02 -9.57 -1.74
CA PRO A 156 -6.83 -9.24 -2.91
C PRO A 156 -6.07 -9.41 -4.24
N PHE A 157 -4.76 -9.66 -4.21
CA PHE A 157 -3.99 -10.00 -5.39
C PHE A 157 -4.11 -11.49 -5.74
N PHE A 158 -4.84 -11.78 -6.81
CA PHE A 158 -4.98 -13.13 -7.35
C PHE A 158 -4.39 -13.21 -8.76
N PHE A 159 -3.63 -14.27 -9.02
CA PHE A 159 -3.04 -14.49 -10.35
C PHE A 159 -2.82 -15.98 -10.65
N ASP A 160 -3.11 -16.40 -11.88
CA ASP A 160 -2.79 -17.74 -12.36
C ASP A 160 -1.37 -17.78 -12.94
N PHE A 161 -0.39 -17.73 -12.04
CA PHE A 161 1.02 -17.64 -12.39
C PHE A 161 1.51 -18.87 -13.16
N ALA A 162 1.02 -20.06 -12.78
CA ALA A 162 1.34 -21.30 -13.47
C ALA A 162 0.84 -21.26 -14.91
N ARG A 163 -0.43 -20.87 -15.13
CA ARG A 163 -0.99 -20.79 -16.48
C ARG A 163 -0.34 -19.68 -17.31
N TYR A 164 -0.05 -18.54 -16.70
CA TYR A 164 0.73 -17.48 -17.35
C TYR A 164 2.07 -18.01 -17.88
N SER A 165 2.79 -18.79 -17.05
CA SER A 165 4.07 -19.38 -17.44
C SER A 165 3.94 -20.34 -18.63
N GLU A 166 2.88 -21.16 -18.67
CA GLU A 166 2.60 -22.04 -19.80
C GLU A 166 2.25 -21.27 -21.08
N ILE A 167 1.56 -20.14 -20.98
CA ILE A 167 1.25 -19.27 -22.13
C ILE A 167 2.53 -18.66 -22.69
N ILE A 168 3.38 -18.10 -21.84
CA ILE A 168 4.67 -17.53 -22.26
C ILE A 168 5.59 -18.60 -22.86
N ALA A 169 5.53 -19.84 -22.37
CA ALA A 169 6.26 -20.98 -22.93
C ALA A 169 5.67 -21.52 -24.25
N GLY A 170 4.47 -21.07 -24.65
CA GLY A 170 3.77 -21.56 -25.85
C GLY A 170 3.07 -22.91 -25.68
N ASN A 171 2.97 -23.42 -24.46
CA ASN A 171 2.27 -24.65 -24.12
C ASN A 171 0.76 -24.43 -23.92
N ALA A 172 0.35 -23.17 -23.73
CA ALA A 172 -1.03 -22.75 -23.59
C ALA A 172 -1.33 -21.55 -24.48
N SER A 173 -2.59 -21.42 -24.91
CA SER A 173 -3.04 -20.32 -25.77
C SER A 173 -3.90 -19.29 -25.04
N SER A 174 -4.32 -19.56 -23.80
CA SER A 174 -5.19 -18.70 -22.99
C SER A 174 -5.19 -19.10 -21.52
N PHE A 175 -5.63 -18.20 -20.64
CA PHE A 175 -5.90 -18.50 -19.24
C PHE A 175 -7.09 -19.46 -19.12
N ASP A 176 -7.11 -20.25 -18.04
CA ASP A 176 -8.22 -21.17 -17.75
C ASP A 176 -9.44 -20.39 -17.21
N ASN A 177 -10.64 -20.98 -17.29
CA ASN A 177 -11.87 -20.38 -16.78
C ASN A 177 -12.73 -21.42 -16.02
N PRO A 178 -12.84 -21.33 -14.68
CA PRO A 178 -12.11 -20.38 -13.82
C PRO A 178 -10.60 -20.67 -13.83
N GLY A 179 -9.79 -19.61 -13.69
CA GLY A 179 -8.35 -19.75 -13.48
C GLY A 179 -8.02 -20.21 -12.05
N SER A 180 -6.75 -20.54 -11.81
CA SER A 180 -6.26 -20.85 -10.47
C SER A 180 -5.67 -19.61 -9.80
N ASP A 181 -6.08 -19.29 -8.59
CA ASP A 181 -5.40 -18.28 -7.79
C ASP A 181 -4.17 -18.91 -7.11
N THR A 182 -2.98 -18.47 -7.50
CA THR A 182 -1.70 -18.96 -6.97
C THR A 182 -1.51 -18.57 -5.50
N PHE A 183 -2.12 -17.47 -5.06
CA PHE A 183 -1.95 -16.90 -3.72
C PHE A 183 -3.11 -17.26 -2.78
N ALA A 184 -4.06 -18.06 -3.25
CA ALA A 184 -5.22 -18.47 -2.47
C ALA A 184 -4.81 -19.03 -1.10
N GLY A 185 -5.39 -18.48 -0.03
CA GLY A 185 -5.15 -18.90 1.35
C GLY A 185 -4.03 -18.16 2.07
N THR A 186 -3.43 -17.15 1.43
CA THR A 186 -2.54 -16.18 2.08
C THR A 186 -3.25 -14.88 2.43
N ASN A 187 -2.78 -14.21 3.48
CA ASN A 187 -3.35 -12.96 3.97
C ASN A 187 -2.34 -11.81 3.93
N VAL A 188 -2.88 -10.60 4.05
CA VAL A 188 -2.18 -9.32 4.23
C VAL A 188 -2.71 -8.63 5.48
N LEU A 189 -1.96 -7.67 6.01
CA LEU A 189 -2.48 -6.66 6.93
C LEU A 189 -3.01 -5.47 6.11
N SER A 190 -4.31 -5.25 6.14
CA SER A 190 -4.94 -4.22 5.31
C SER A 190 -5.37 -3.01 6.14
N ILE A 191 -5.08 -1.82 5.62
CA ILE A 191 -5.53 -0.52 6.15
C ILE A 191 -6.38 0.12 5.07
N VAL A 192 -7.64 0.38 5.37
CA VAL A 192 -8.62 0.90 4.42
C VAL A 192 -9.21 2.19 4.96
N VAL A 193 -9.25 3.21 4.11
CA VAL A 193 -9.97 4.45 4.36
C VAL A 193 -10.83 4.79 3.16
N GLU A 194 -12.12 4.99 3.38
CA GLU A 194 -13.03 5.60 2.40
C GLU A 194 -13.22 7.06 2.78
N VAL A 195 -13.02 7.97 1.82
CA VAL A 195 -13.06 9.42 2.03
C VAL A 195 -14.00 10.09 1.02
N PRO A 196 -14.82 11.06 1.47
CA PRO A 196 -15.59 11.91 0.56
C PRO A 196 -14.69 12.66 -0.42
N LYS A 197 -15.03 12.64 -1.70
CA LYS A 197 -14.22 13.27 -2.76
C LYS A 197 -14.06 14.78 -2.53
N ASP A 198 -15.06 15.45 -1.96
CA ASP A 198 -15.01 16.89 -1.64
C ASP A 198 -13.98 17.26 -0.57
N GLN A 199 -13.49 16.29 0.23
CA GLN A 199 -12.42 16.51 1.20
C GLN A 199 -11.01 16.41 0.60
N ILE A 200 -10.87 15.94 -0.65
CA ILE A 200 -9.57 15.64 -1.27
C ILE A 200 -9.36 16.25 -2.67
N GLY A 201 -10.16 17.27 -3.02
CA GLY A 201 -10.06 17.97 -4.32
C GLY A 201 -11.35 17.96 -5.15
N GLY A 202 -12.41 17.28 -4.69
CA GLY A 202 -13.75 17.30 -5.29
C GLY A 202 -13.83 16.52 -6.60
N THR A 203 -13.92 17.23 -7.73
CA THR A 203 -14.07 16.64 -9.06
C THR A 203 -12.79 16.84 -9.88
N GLY A 204 -12.18 15.77 -10.37
CA GLY A 204 -10.97 15.87 -11.19
C GLY A 204 -10.18 14.58 -11.24
N VAL A 205 -8.94 14.71 -11.72
CA VAL A 205 -7.91 13.68 -11.62
C VAL A 205 -7.07 14.01 -10.39
N ILE A 206 -6.80 13.01 -9.55
CA ILE A 206 -5.83 13.10 -8.45
C ILE A 206 -4.72 12.09 -8.69
N ASN A 207 -3.51 12.43 -8.26
CA ASN A 207 -2.42 11.46 -8.15
C ASN A 207 -2.34 11.00 -6.69
N THR A 208 -2.12 9.70 -6.49
CA THR A 208 -2.05 9.14 -5.13
C THR A 208 -0.97 8.09 -5.03
N TRP A 209 -0.34 8.02 -3.87
CA TRP A 209 0.63 7.00 -3.51
C TRP A 209 0.59 6.77 -2.00
N VAL A 210 1.23 5.69 -1.55
CA VAL A 210 1.35 5.38 -0.12
C VAL A 210 2.81 5.25 0.27
N GLU A 211 3.13 5.70 1.48
CA GLU A 211 4.42 5.52 2.11
C GLU A 211 4.27 4.86 3.48
N SER A 212 5.25 4.05 3.85
CA SER A 212 5.44 3.54 5.21
C SER A 212 6.67 4.19 5.81
N LYS A 213 6.50 4.86 6.96
CA LYS A 213 7.54 5.67 7.62
C LYS A 213 7.80 5.11 9.01
N VAL A 214 9.02 4.60 9.21
CA VAL A 214 9.47 4.07 10.51
C VAL A 214 9.94 5.23 11.38
N LYS A 215 9.49 5.24 12.63
CA LYS A 215 9.91 6.23 13.64
C LYS A 215 11.43 6.18 13.84
N VAL A 216 12.07 7.35 13.78
CA VAL A 216 13.51 7.57 14.02
C VAL A 216 13.74 8.21 15.39
#